data_AF-A0A1Y5DR76-F1
#
_entry.id   AF-A0A1Y5DR76-F1
#
_cell.length_a   1.000
_cell.length_b   1.000
_cell.length_c   1.000
_cell.angle_alpha   90.00
_cell.angle_beta   90.00
_cell.angle_gamma   90.00
#
_symmetry.space_group_name_H-M   'P 1'
#
loop_
_entity.id
_entity.type
_entity.pdbx_description
1 polymer ?
#
loop_
_entity_poly.entity_id
_entity_poly.type
_entity_poly.pdbx_seq_one_letter_code
_entity_poly.pdbx_strand_id
1 'polypeptide(L)'
;MSKKLQDLSEMVARANDVFYSKFATVDTLMGIMDKTLRKQGMKADAITIDCIALDKKIVILLHDDKPDFVDIALGNKEGDIYSSSEYELAKLSETALVEIMAANFIS
;
A
#
# COMPACT_ATOMS: atom_id res chain seq x y z
N MET A 1 4.99 -6.37 14.86
CA MET A 1 4.11 -5.39 14.20
C MET A 1 3.68 -4.32 15.19
N SER A 2 3.81 -3.04 14.82
CA SER A 2 3.27 -1.92 15.61
C SER A 2 1.74 -1.88 15.48
N LYS A 3 1.03 -1.27 16.44
CA LYS A 3 -0.44 -1.13 16.36
C LYS A 3 -0.87 -0.37 15.10
N LYS A 4 -0.14 0.68 14.71
CA LYS A 4 -0.42 1.45 13.49
C LYS A 4 -0.27 0.62 12.22
N LEU A 5 0.80 -0.17 12.13
CA LEU A 5 1.02 -1.07 10.99
C LEU A 5 -0.09 -2.13 10.94
N GLN A 6 -0.52 -2.64 12.11
CA GLN A 6 -1.65 -3.55 12.19
C GLN A 6 -2.94 -2.91 11.67
N ASP A 7 -3.35 -1.77 12.24
CA ASP A 7 -4.59 -1.08 11.87
C ASP A 7 -4.62 -0.73 10.37
N LEU A 8 -3.48 -0.27 9.83
CA LEU A 8 -3.34 0.03 8.41
C LEU A 8 -3.38 -1.25 7.56
N SER A 9 -2.72 -2.33 7.98
CA SER A 9 -2.74 -3.60 7.25
C SER A 9 -4.14 -4.20 7.18
N GLU A 10 -4.92 -4.11 8.27
CA GLU A 10 -6.30 -4.57 8.29
C GLU A 10 -7.19 -3.71 7.37
N MET A 11 -6.96 -2.40 7.31
CA MET A 11 -7.66 -1.50 6.37
C MET A 11 -7.34 -1.84 4.91
N VAL A 12 -6.06 -2.06 4.60
CA VAL A 12 -5.61 -2.43 3.26
C VAL A 12 -6.14 -3.80 2.85
N ALA A 13 -6.17 -4.78 3.76
CA ALA A 13 -6.73 -6.10 3.50
C ALA A 13 -8.22 -6.01 3.13
N ARG A 14 -9.03 -5.26 3.90
CA ARG A 14 -10.46 -5.05 3.57
C ARG A 14 -10.64 -4.33 2.24
N ALA A 15 -9.84 -3.30 1.96
CA ALA A 15 -9.86 -2.62 0.68
C ALA A 15 -9.53 -3.58 -0.47
N ASN A 16 -8.54 -4.46 -0.28
CA ASN A 16 -8.16 -5.48 -1.26
C ASN A 16 -9.30 -6.49 -1.50
N ASP A 17 -10.00 -6.93 -0.45
CA ASP A 17 -11.16 -7.81 -0.57
C ASP A 17 -12.29 -7.15 -1.37
N VAL A 18 -12.57 -5.87 -1.08
CA VAL A 18 -13.56 -5.09 -1.84
C VAL A 18 -13.13 -4.90 -3.29
N PHE A 19 -11.86 -4.60 -3.54
CA PHE A 19 -11.30 -4.48 -4.88
C PHE A 19 -11.46 -5.79 -5.66
N TYR A 20 -11.07 -6.92 -5.07
CA TYR A 20 -11.19 -8.23 -5.69
C TYR A 20 -12.65 -8.61 -5.99
N SER A 21 -13.59 -8.26 -5.11
CA SER A 21 -15.02 -8.48 -5.36
C SER A 21 -15.56 -7.73 -6.58
N LYS A 22 -14.94 -6.60 -6.94
CA LYS A 22 -15.31 -5.78 -8.11
C LYS A 22 -14.54 -6.15 -9.37
N PHE A 23 -13.30 -6.62 -9.21
CA PHE A 23 -12.35 -6.88 -10.31
C PHE A 23 -11.73 -8.27 -10.16
N ALA A 24 -12.57 -9.31 -10.19
CA ALA A 24 -12.17 -10.70 -9.94
C ALA A 24 -11.11 -11.29 -10.90
N THR A 25 -10.72 -10.54 -11.93
CA THR A 25 -9.68 -10.92 -12.90
C THR A 25 -8.30 -10.34 -12.56
N VAL A 26 -8.18 -9.53 -11.51
CA VAL A 26 -6.92 -8.89 -11.10
C VAL A 26 -6.43 -9.53 -9.81
N ASP A 27 -5.47 -10.45 -9.93
CA ASP A 27 -4.83 -11.07 -8.79
C ASP A 27 -3.83 -10.10 -8.14
N THR A 28 -4.04 -9.85 -6.85
CA THR A 28 -3.17 -9.02 -6.02
C THR A 28 -2.55 -9.85 -4.91
N LEU A 29 -1.30 -9.52 -4.57
CA LEU A 29 -0.57 -10.10 -3.44
C LEU A 29 -0.23 -9.00 -2.47
N MET A 30 -0.73 -9.12 -1.24
CA MET A 30 -0.42 -8.19 -0.16
C MET A 30 0.81 -8.66 0.62
N GLY A 31 1.76 -7.75 0.86
CA GLY A 31 2.94 -7.98 1.68
C GLY A 31 3.02 -7.00 2.84
N ILE A 32 3.59 -7.42 3.98
CA ILE A 32 3.86 -6.54 5.12
C ILE A 32 5.36 -6.55 5.38
N MET A 33 5.98 -5.37 5.33
CA MET A 33 7.39 -5.13 5.61
C MET A 33 7.57 -4.56 7.02
N ASP A 34 7.42 -5.41 8.05
CA ASP A 34 7.67 -5.04 9.45
C ASP A 34 9.18 -4.96 9.74
N LYS A 35 9.69 -3.76 10.04
CA LYS A 35 11.11 -3.48 10.36
C LYS A 35 12.11 -3.77 9.23
N THR A 36 11.68 -4.31 8.09
CA THR A 36 12.57 -4.61 6.95
C THR A 36 13.25 -3.35 6.45
N LEU A 37 12.47 -2.28 6.23
CA LEU A 37 13.00 -0.99 5.80
C LEU A 37 13.92 -0.37 6.86
N ARG A 38 13.59 -0.54 8.15
CA ARG A 38 14.42 -0.08 9.27
C ARG A 38 15.80 -0.74 9.30
N LYS A 39 15.88 -2.02 8.96
CA LYS A 39 17.16 -2.73 8.80
C LYS A 39 17.98 -2.23 7.61
N GLN A 40 17.34 -1.57 6.64
CA GLN A 40 17.96 -0.99 5.45
C GLN A 40 18.26 0.52 5.61
N GLY A 41 18.12 1.07 6.81
CA GLY A 41 18.41 2.47 7.12
C GLY A 41 17.24 3.44 6.89
N MET A 42 16.08 2.95 6.44
CA MET A 42 14.85 3.74 6.30
C MET A 42 13.95 3.55 7.52
N LYS A 43 13.67 4.63 8.25
CA LYS A 43 12.82 4.59 9.46
C LYS A 43 11.34 4.53 9.12
N ALA A 44 10.90 3.39 8.57
CA ALA A 44 9.53 3.16 8.17
C ALA A 44 9.13 1.68 8.26
N ASP A 45 7.84 1.44 8.27
CA ASP A 45 7.24 0.16 7.87
C ASP A 45 6.53 0.33 6.53
N ALA A 46 6.24 -0.77 5.84
CA ALA A 46 5.44 -0.71 4.62
C ALA A 46 4.46 -1.85 4.48
N ILE A 47 3.41 -1.59 3.71
CA ILE A 47 2.50 -2.59 3.16
C ILE A 47 2.62 -2.51 1.63
N THR A 48 2.76 -3.64 0.96
CA THR A 48 2.79 -3.70 -0.51
C THR A 48 1.54 -4.38 -1.03
N ILE A 49 1.10 -3.95 -2.21
CA ILE A 49 0.08 -4.63 -3.01
C ILE A 49 0.67 -4.81 -4.40
N ASP A 50 0.95 -6.05 -4.75
CA ASP A 50 1.64 -6.43 -5.98
C ASP A 50 0.64 -7.07 -6.94
N CYS A 51 0.55 -6.56 -8.17
CA CYS A 51 -0.17 -7.22 -9.26
C CYS A 51 0.85 -7.71 -10.30
N ILE A 52 1.24 -8.98 -10.17
CA ILE A 52 2.32 -9.58 -10.98
C ILE A 52 1.98 -9.56 -12.47
N ALA A 53 0.73 -9.87 -12.83
CA ALA A 53 0.29 -9.95 -14.21
C ALA A 53 0.42 -8.61 -14.96
N LEU A 54 0.33 -7.50 -14.24
CA LEU A 54 0.40 -6.14 -14.79
C LEU A 54 1.76 -5.47 -14.59
N ASP A 55 2.70 -6.14 -13.91
CA ASP A 55 3.97 -5.56 -13.48
C ASP A 55 3.81 -4.26 -12.67
N LYS A 56 2.72 -4.15 -11.89
CA LYS A 56 2.38 -2.97 -11.10
C LYS A 56 2.45 -3.28 -9.61
N LYS A 57 2.92 -2.32 -8.83
CA LYS A 57 3.06 -2.39 -7.38
C LYS A 57 2.58 -1.11 -6.74
N ILE A 58 1.91 -1.24 -5.59
CA ILE A 58 1.60 -0.14 -4.68
C ILE A 58 2.39 -0.39 -3.40
N VAL A 59 3.08 0.64 -2.90
CA VAL A 59 3.81 0.62 -1.62
C VAL A 59 3.22 1.70 -0.73
N ILE A 60 2.71 1.29 0.42
CA ILE A 60 2.10 2.15 1.44
C ILE A 60 3.10 2.23 2.59
N LEU A 61 3.76 3.38 2.73
CA LEU A 61 4.85 3.65 3.67
C LEU A 61 4.30 4.35 4.92
N LEU A 62 4.67 3.82 6.08
CA LEU A 62 4.41 4.43 7.38
C LEU A 62 5.74 4.84 8.00
N HIS A 63 6.02 6.14 7.97
CA HIS A 63 7.25 6.73 8.48
C HIS A 63 7.24 6.89 10.00
N ASP A 64 8.36 6.60 10.67
CA ASP A 64 8.48 6.75 12.13
C ASP A 64 8.43 8.23 12.56
N ASP A 65 8.92 9.14 11.72
CA ASP A 65 9.01 10.58 11.96
C ASP A 65 7.77 11.38 11.53
N LYS A 66 6.89 10.77 10.73
CA LYS A 66 5.59 11.35 10.32
C LYS A 66 4.41 10.43 10.70
N PRO A 67 4.12 10.29 12.00
CA PRO A 67 3.16 9.31 12.52
C PRO A 67 1.72 9.48 12.05
N ASP A 68 1.36 10.65 11.53
CA ASP A 68 0.00 11.04 11.13
C ASP A 68 -0.19 11.03 9.61
N PHE A 69 0.86 10.67 8.86
CA PHE A 69 0.85 10.62 7.41
C PHE A 69 1.27 9.24 6.90
N VAL A 70 0.83 8.93 5.69
CA VAL A 70 1.17 7.73 4.94
C VAL A 70 1.54 8.14 3.53
N ASP A 71 2.69 7.68 3.06
CA ASP A 71 3.11 7.87 1.68
C ASP A 71 2.68 6.66 0.85
N ILE A 72 1.96 6.90 -0.25
CA ILE A 72 1.55 5.85 -1.17
C ILE A 72 2.31 6.06 -2.48
N ALA A 73 3.18 5.11 -2.80
CA ALA A 73 3.96 5.08 -4.03
C ALA A 73 3.42 4.02 -5.00
N LEU A 74 3.27 4.40 -6.27
CA LEU A 74 2.90 3.54 -7.38
C LEU A 74 4.15 3.25 -8.20
N GLY A 75 4.35 1.99 -8.57
CA GLY A 75 5.59 1.53 -9.18
C GLY A 75 5.46 0.18 -9.84
N ASN A 76 6.59 -0.48 -10.04
CA ASN A 76 6.69 -1.86 -10.54
C ASN A 76 7.42 -2.77 -9.55
N LYS A 77 7.61 -4.04 -9.94
CA LYS A 77 8.36 -5.01 -9.12
C LYS A 77 9.88 -4.79 -9.12
N GLU A 78 10.41 -4.06 -10.10
CA GLU A 78 11.85 -3.76 -10.23
C GLU A 78 12.30 -2.65 -9.27
N GLY A 79 11.34 -1.94 -8.66
CA GLY A 79 11.58 -0.87 -7.69
C GLY A 79 11.48 0.52 -8.28
N ASP A 80 11.06 0.65 -9.54
CA ASP A 80 10.76 1.95 -10.14
C ASP A 80 9.52 2.55 -9.47
N ILE A 81 9.60 3.85 -9.17
CA ILE A 81 8.49 4.64 -8.65
C ILE A 81 8.03 5.57 -9.77
N TYR A 82 6.79 5.42 -10.20
CA TYR A 82 6.16 6.24 -11.24
C TYR A 82 5.44 7.45 -10.66
N SER A 83 4.86 7.29 -9.48
CA SER A 83 4.22 8.39 -8.76
C SER A 83 4.19 8.11 -7.25
N SER A 84 4.08 9.17 -6.46
CA SER A 84 3.89 9.08 -5.02
C SER A 84 3.00 10.20 -4.53
N SER A 85 2.24 9.95 -3.48
CA SER A 85 1.39 10.96 -2.83
C SER A 85 1.32 10.72 -1.33
N GLU A 86 1.35 11.81 -0.57
CA GLU A 86 1.27 11.80 0.89
C GLU A 86 -0.19 12.01 1.30
N TYR A 87 -0.68 11.20 2.24
CA TYR A 87 -2.04 11.25 2.76
C TYR A 87 -2.02 11.37 4.27
N GLU A 88 -2.89 12.21 4.84
CA GLU A 88 -3.17 12.15 6.28
C GLU A 88 -3.83 10.82 6.61
N LEU A 89 -3.29 10.08 7.58
CA LEU A 89 -3.81 8.78 8.01
C LEU A 89 -5.28 8.87 8.45
N ALA A 90 -5.67 9.99 9.06
CA ALA A 90 -7.04 10.24 9.48
C ALA A 90 -8.04 10.44 8.32
N LYS A 91 -7.56 10.77 7.12
CA LYS A 91 -8.36 10.94 5.91
C LYS A 91 -8.34 9.69 5.03
N LEU A 92 -7.42 8.76 5.28
CA LEU A 92 -7.34 7.51 4.56
C LEU A 92 -8.52 6.62 4.96
N SER A 93 -9.20 6.08 3.96
CA SER A 93 -10.33 5.18 4.14
C SER A 93 -10.21 3.97 3.23
N GLU A 94 -10.97 2.93 3.55
CA GLU A 94 -11.09 1.74 2.72
C GLU A 94 -11.51 2.09 1.28
N THR A 95 -12.47 3.02 1.13
CA THR A 95 -12.93 3.50 -0.17
C THR A 95 -11.82 4.20 -0.95
N ALA A 96 -11.06 5.09 -0.30
CA ALA A 96 -9.94 5.78 -0.94
C ALA A 96 -8.86 4.79 -1.41
N LEU A 97 -8.56 3.75 -0.61
CA LEU A 97 -7.62 2.70 -1.00
C LEU A 97 -8.11 1.90 -2.21
N VAL A 98 -9.39 1.54 -2.25
CA VAL A 98 -10.00 0.86 -3.42
C VAL A 98 -9.89 1.73 -4.67
N GLU A 99 -10.14 3.03 -4.56
CA GLU A 99 -10.00 3.97 -5.68
C GLU A 99 -8.57 4.06 -6.19
N ILE A 100 -7.58 4.12 -5.29
CA ILE A 100 -6.15 4.09 -5.66
C ILE A 100 -5.80 2.77 -6.36
N MET A 101 -6.27 1.63 -5.84
CA MET A 101 -6.04 0.33 -6.47
C MET A 101 -6.67 0.25 -7.86
N ALA A 102 -7.90 0.75 -8.03
CA ALA A 102 -8.56 0.80 -9.33
C ALA A 102 -7.83 1.72 -10.31
N ALA A 103 -7.45 2.91 -9.86
CA ALA A 103 -6.70 3.88 -10.67
C ALA A 103 -5.31 3.38 -11.07
N ASN A 104 -4.70 2.47 -10.31
CA ASN A 104 -3.40 1.90 -10.66
C ASN A 104 -3.54 0.61 -11.49
N PHE A 105 -4.38 -0.34 -11.08
CA PHE A 105 -4.42 -1.68 -11.67
C PHE A 105 -5.41 -1.85 -12.84
N ILE A 106 -6.41 -0.98 -12.96
CA ILE A 106 -7.43 -1.12 -14.02
C ILE A 106 -7.17 -0.16 -15.19
N SER A 107 -6.46 0.96 -14.95
CA SER A 107 -6.09 1.93 -15.99
C SER A 107 -4.99 1.44 -16.93
#